data_AF-A0A5J4ULY1-F1
#
_entry.id   AF-A0A5J4ULY1-F1
#
_cell.length_a   1.000
_cell.length_b   1.000
_cell.length_c   1.000
_cell.angle_alpha   90.00
_cell.angle_beta   90.00
_cell.angle_gamma   90.00
#
_symmetry.space_group_name_H-M   'P 1'
#
loop_
_entity.id
_entity.type
_entity.pdbx_description
1 polymer ?
#
loop_
_entity_poly.entity_id
_entity_poly.type
_entity_poly.pdbx_seq_one_letter_code
_entity_poly.pdbx_strand_id
1 'polypeptide(L)' 'AANMVMKRADIQAKNSVTSMRESSITKRIGQGASQQEVDRASRHKEGAGTVAVHYDMNLNDKLRERLTNFE' A
#
# COMPACT_ATOMS: atom_id res chain seq x y z
N ALA A 1 -14.66 2.57 0.28
CA ALA A 1 -15.73 1.57 0.04
C ALA A 1 -15.88 0.60 1.21
N ALA A 2 -14.84 -0.15 1.61
CA ALA A 2 -14.93 -1.18 2.66
C ALA A 2 -15.45 -0.66 4.02
N ASN A 3 -14.95 0.49 4.50
CA ASN A 3 -15.43 1.11 5.75
C ASN A 3 -16.94 1.47 5.73
N MET A 4 -17.52 1.77 4.56
CA MET A 4 -18.97 2.05 4.45
C MET A 4 -19.80 0.77 4.53
N VAL A 5 -19.31 -0.31 3.91
CA VAL A 5 -19.98 -1.63 3.97
C VAL A 5 -19.97 -2.18 5.38
N MET A 6 -18.86 -2.03 6.11
CA MET A 6 -18.74 -2.47 7.51
C MET A 6 -19.71 -1.72 8.43
N LYS A 7 -19.83 -0.39 8.25
CA LYS A 7 -20.82 0.42 8.98
C LYS A 7 -22.26 -0.03 8.71
N ARG A 8 -22.58 -0.44 7.47
CA ARG A 8 -23.92 -0.97 7.13
C ARG A 8 -24.18 -2.35 7.70
N ALA A 9 -23.15 -3.16 7.90
CA ALA A 9 -23.24 -4.51 8.46
C ALA A 9 -23.11 -4.55 9.99
N ASP A 10 -23.10 -3.39 10.66
CA ASP A 10 -22.91 -3.24 12.11
C ASP A 10 -21.64 -3.92 12.66
N ILE A 11 -20.61 -4.01 11.81
CA ILE A 11 -19.32 -4.57 12.19
C ILE A 11 -18.58 -3.50 12.99
N GLN A 12 -18.34 -3.77 14.28
CA GLN A 12 -17.58 -2.87 15.15
C GLN A 12 -16.23 -2.50 14.53
N ALA A 13 -15.85 -1.23 14.62
CA ALA A 13 -14.60 -0.71 14.06
C ALA A 13 -13.32 -1.43 14.58
N LYS A 14 -13.40 -2.13 15.72
CA LYS A 14 -12.35 -3.04 16.21
C LYS A 14 -12.03 -4.17 15.21
N ASN A 15 -13.02 -4.62 14.46
CA ASN A 15 -12.83 -5.47 13.29
C ASN A 15 -12.43 -4.56 12.12
N SER A 16 -11.24 -3.97 12.16
CA SER A 16 -10.80 -2.94 11.22
C SER A 16 -10.44 -3.52 9.84
N VAL A 17 -10.00 -2.67 8.90
CA VAL A 17 -9.44 -3.09 7.61
C VAL A 17 -8.32 -4.12 7.77
N THR A 18 -7.56 -4.05 8.86
CA THR A 18 -6.53 -5.03 9.21
C THR A 18 -7.13 -6.43 9.42
N SER A 19 -8.25 -6.54 10.14
CA SER A 19 -8.93 -7.83 10.37
C SER A 19 -9.50 -8.43 9.08
N MET A 20 -10.05 -7.61 8.18
CA MET A 20 -10.49 -8.09 6.86
C MET A 20 -9.32 -8.60 6.02
N ARG A 21 -8.18 -7.90 6.06
CA ARG A 21 -6.98 -8.29 5.34
C ARG A 21 -6.43 -9.62 5.86
N GLU A 22 -6.35 -9.78 7.18
CA GLU A 22 -5.96 -11.03 7.83
C GLU A 22 -6.89 -12.18 7.44
N SER A 23 -8.21 -11.99 7.55
CA SER A 23 -9.20 -13.00 7.15
C SER A 23 -9.04 -13.42 5.67
N SER A 24 -8.78 -12.47 4.77
CA SER A 24 -8.55 -12.74 3.35
C SER A 24 -7.26 -13.52 3.06
N ILE A 25 -6.23 -13.36 3.89
CA ILE A 25 -4.97 -14.10 3.80
C ILE A 25 -5.16 -15.51 4.36
N THR A 26 -5.77 -15.63 5.54
CA THR A 26 -6.09 -16.92 6.18
C THR A 26 -6.93 -17.80 5.27
N LYS A 27 -7.93 -17.24 4.59
CA LYS A 27 -8.74 -17.98 3.62
C LYS A 27 -7.91 -18.51 2.45
N ARG A 28 -6.99 -17.71 1.89
CA ARG A 28 -6.12 -18.15 0.79
C ARG A 28 -5.16 -19.25 1.22
N ILE A 29 -4.60 -19.17 2.42
CA ILE A 29 -3.76 -20.23 2.99
C ILE A 29 -4.56 -21.53 3.12
N GLY A 30 -5.79 -21.46 3.65
CA GLY A 30 -6.67 -22.64 3.75
C GLY A 30 -7.08 -23.25 2.40
N GLN A 31 -6.99 -22.48 1.32
CA GLN A 31 -7.21 -22.94 -0.05
C GLN A 31 -5.94 -23.53 -0.71
N GLY A 32 -4.82 -23.59 0.02
CA GLY A 32 -3.56 -24.12 -0.50
C GLY A 32 -2.81 -23.15 -1.41
N ALA A 33 -3.09 -21.85 -1.33
CA ALA A 33 -2.33 -20.85 -2.08
C ALA A 33 -0.84 -20.90 -1.72
N SER A 34 0.01 -20.79 -2.73
CA SER A 34 1.45 -20.69 -2.53
C SER A 34 1.84 -19.41 -1.81
N GLN A 35 3.01 -19.40 -1.16
CA GLN A 35 3.55 -18.22 -0.50
C GLN A 35 3.63 -17.02 -1.46
N GLN A 36 4.03 -17.25 -2.72
CA GLN A 36 4.13 -16.20 -3.73
C GLN A 36 2.77 -15.54 -4.06
N GLU A 37 1.70 -16.33 -4.09
CA GLU A 37 0.34 -15.84 -4.35
C GLU A 37 -0.23 -15.09 -3.15
N VAL A 38 0.05 -15.58 -1.95
CA VAL A 38 -0.29 -14.88 -0.69
C VAL A 38 0.41 -13.53 -0.66
N ASP A 39 1.71 -13.49 -0.87
CA ASP A 39 2.53 -12.27 -0.89
C ASP A 39 2.06 -11.29 -1.96
N ARG A 40 1.81 -11.75 -3.18
CA ARG A 40 1.34 -10.90 -4.28
C ARG A 40 0.04 -10.18 -3.93
N ALA A 41 -0.96 -10.90 -3.41
CA ALA A 41 -2.24 -10.29 -3.04
C ALA A 41 -2.27 -9.75 -1.59
N SER A 42 -1.14 -9.80 -0.88
CA SER A 42 -0.90 -9.10 0.39
C SER A 42 -0.24 -7.73 0.15
N ARG A 43 0.51 -7.55 -0.95
CA ARG A 43 1.22 -6.29 -1.23
C ARG A 43 0.31 -5.06 -1.24
N HIS A 44 0.72 -4.05 -0.47
CA HIS A 44 0.13 -2.71 -0.50
C HIS A 44 0.45 -2.06 -1.84
N LYS A 45 -0.59 -1.54 -2.52
CA LYS A 45 -0.45 -0.75 -3.74
C LYS A 45 0.26 0.60 -3.49
N GLU A 46 0.38 1.02 -2.24
CA GLU A 46 0.96 2.31 -1.82
C GLU A 46 2.49 2.37 -1.81
N GLY A 47 3.19 1.25 -2.05
CA GLY A 47 4.64 1.30 -2.20
C GLY A 47 5.05 2.25 -3.33
N ALA A 48 4.35 2.25 -4.46
CA ALA A 48 4.68 3.11 -5.58
C ALA A 48 4.31 4.58 -5.37
N GLY A 49 3.20 4.87 -4.68
CA GLY A 49 2.75 6.25 -4.44
C GLY A 49 3.60 6.97 -3.40
N THR A 50 3.92 6.31 -2.29
CA THR A 50 4.77 6.86 -1.23
C THR A 50 6.24 6.91 -1.66
N VAL A 51 6.73 5.91 -2.39
CA VAL A 51 8.09 5.96 -2.96
C VAL A 51 8.17 7.01 -4.07
N ALA A 52 7.18 7.18 -4.94
CA ALA A 52 7.18 8.29 -5.89
C ALA A 52 7.12 9.65 -5.18
N VAL A 53 6.20 9.86 -4.23
CA VAL A 53 6.13 11.15 -3.51
C VAL A 53 7.42 11.48 -2.76
N HIS A 54 8.14 10.48 -2.24
CA HIS A 54 9.39 10.70 -1.47
C HIS A 54 10.70 10.56 -2.26
N TYR A 55 10.73 9.84 -3.39
CA TYR A 55 11.92 9.66 -4.24
C TYR A 55 11.84 10.40 -5.57
N ASP A 56 10.67 10.87 -5.98
CA ASP A 56 10.48 11.81 -7.11
C ASP A 56 10.73 13.28 -6.66
N MET A 57 11.28 13.46 -5.46
CA MET A 57 12.17 14.59 -5.17
C MET A 57 13.51 14.32 -5.86
N ASN A 58 13.49 14.34 -7.19
CA ASN A 58 14.69 14.37 -8.00
C ASN A 58 15.40 15.71 -7.74
N LEU A 59 16.24 15.73 -6.69
CA LEU A 59 17.08 16.86 -6.26
C LEU A 59 18.01 17.38 -7.39
N ASN A 60 18.03 16.69 -8.53
CA ASN A 60 18.75 17.07 -9.74
C ASN A 60 18.30 18.41 -10.31
N ASP A 61 17.05 18.87 -10.16
CA ASP A 61 16.67 20.18 -10.71
C ASP A 61 17.34 21.33 -9.94
N LYS A 62 17.38 21.24 -8.61
CA LYS A 62 18.13 22.19 -7.76
C LYS A 62 19.64 22.05 -7.93
N LEU A 63 20.16 20.84 -8.15
CA LEU A 63 21.58 20.64 -8.46
C LEU A 63 21.94 21.21 -9.83
N ARG A 64 21.08 21.03 -10.83
CA ARG A 64 21.25 21.53 -12.20
C ARG A 64 21.19 23.05 -12.23
N GLU A 65 20.23 23.66 -11.52
CA GLU A 65 20.14 25.11 -11.33
C GLU A 65 21.40 25.69 -10.66
N ARG A 66 21.90 25.04 -9.59
CA ARG A 66 23.15 25.44 -8.95
C ARG A 66 24.35 25.27 -9.88
N LEU A 67 24.42 24.21 -10.68
CA LEU A 67 25.50 23.98 -11.64
C LEU A 67 25.53 25.04 -12.75
N THR A 68 24.37 25.42 -13.29
CA THR A 68 24.26 26.47 -14.33
C THR A 68 24.58 27.86 -13.81
N ASN A 69 24.45 28.11 -12.50
CA ASN A 69 24.79 29.40 -11.90
C ASN A 69 26.30 29.54 -11.56
N PHE A 70 27.14 28.57 -11.94
CA PHE A 70 28.61 28.63 -11.84
C PHE A 70 29.31 28.86 -13.20
N GLU A 71 28.56 29.14 -14.27
CA GLU A 71 29.08 29.74 -15.52
C GLU A 71 29.07 31.27 -15.43
#